data_AF-A0A1R1CEK6-F1
#
_entry.id   AF-A0A1R1CEK6-F1
#
_cell.length_a   1.000
_cell.length_b   1.000
_cell.length_c   1.000
_cell.angle_alpha   90.00
_cell.angle_beta   90.00
_cell.angle_gamma   90.00
#
_symmetry.space_group_name_H-M   'P 1'
#
loop_
_entity.id
_entity.type
_entity.pdbx_description
1 polymer ?
#
loop_
_entity_poly.entity_id
_entity_poly.type
_entity_poly.pdbx_seq_one_letter_code
_entity_poly.pdbx_strand_id
1 'polypeptide(L)' 'MKIYVIQSFNEDGMENIYVGADEEKALSLKAEDFEHCDALFVEIWEDGAKTDDFRLVESSEDEEDDEEETSEEK' A
#
# COMPACT_ATOMS: atom_id res chain seq x y z
N MET A 1 4.82 12.81 11.93
CA MET A 1 4.17 13.23 10.67
C MET A 1 4.08 11.99 9.80
N LYS A 2 2.89 11.65 9.30
CA LYS A 2 2.68 10.47 8.45
C LYS A 2 3.01 10.77 7.00
N ILE A 3 3.62 9.82 6.32
CA ILE A 3 3.95 9.86 4.89
C ILE A 3 3.39 8.58 4.27
N TYR A 4 2.61 8.73 3.22
CA TYR A 4 2.05 7.67 2.41
C TYR A 4 2.90 7.58 1.14
N VAL A 5 3.51 6.42 0.93
CA VAL A 5 4.27 6.08 -0.26
C VAL A 5 3.46 5.09 -1.06
N ILE A 6 3.04 5.48 -2.27
CA ILE A 6 2.30 4.59 -3.17
C ILE A 6 3.26 4.05 -4.22
N GLN A 7 3.31 2.73 -4.29
CA GLN A 7 4.11 1.97 -5.24
C GLN A 7 3.21 1.29 -6.25
N SER A 8 3.45 1.54 -7.54
CA SER A 8 2.85 0.77 -8.62
C SER A 8 3.68 -0.47 -8.89
N PHE A 9 3.02 -1.61 -8.88
CA PHE A 9 3.58 -2.88 -9.32
C PHE A 9 3.21 -3.10 -10.78
N ASN A 10 4.22 -3.29 -11.62
CA ASN A 10 4.12 -3.50 -13.06
C ASN A 10 5.13 -4.56 -13.52
N GLU A 11 5.18 -4.84 -14.83
CA GLU A 11 6.12 -5.80 -15.42
C GLU A 11 7.61 -5.43 -15.22
N ASP A 12 7.92 -4.16 -14.98
CA ASP A 12 9.30 -3.67 -14.74
C ASP A 12 9.70 -3.78 -13.26
N GLY A 13 8.72 -3.81 -12.34
CA GLY A 13 8.91 -4.00 -10.91
C GLY A 13 7.99 -3.13 -10.06
N MET A 14 8.53 -2.59 -8.95
CA MET A 14 7.84 -1.61 -8.12
C MET A 14 8.39 -0.21 -8.39
N GLU A 15 7.49 0.74 -8.66
CA GLU A 15 7.83 2.14 -8.89
C GLU A 15 7.06 3.08 -7.94
N ASN A 16 7.77 4.04 -7.34
CA ASN A 16 7.16 5.04 -6.46
C ASN A 16 6.41 6.10 -7.29
N ILE A 17 5.08 6.04 -7.30
CA ILE A 17 4.22 6.97 -8.07
C ILE A 17 3.71 8.14 -7.23
N TYR A 18 3.67 8.00 -5.91
CA TYR A 18 3.26 9.07 -5.00
C TYR A 18 3.99 8.99 -3.66
N VAL A 19 4.44 10.14 -3.16
CA VAL A 19 5.04 10.29 -1.83
C VAL A 19 4.52 11.59 -1.23
N GLY A 20 3.75 11.49 -0.14
CA GLY A 20 3.20 12.67 0.50
C GLY A 20 2.46 12.38 1.79
N ALA A 21 2.09 13.41 2.54
CA ALA A 21 1.34 13.28 3.79
C ALA A 21 -0.19 13.27 3.58
N ASP A 22 -0.65 13.27 2.33
CA ASP A 22 -2.04 13.47 1.95
C ASP A 22 -2.75 12.12 1.81
N GLU A 23 -3.33 11.65 2.91
CA GLU A 23 -3.99 10.33 3.00
C GLU A 23 -5.12 10.19 1.97
N GLU A 24 -6.04 11.18 1.90
CA GLU A 24 -7.19 11.12 1.00
C GLU A 24 -6.76 10.95 -0.45
N LYS A 25 -5.70 11.66 -0.87
CA LYS A 25 -5.13 11.53 -2.20
C LYS A 25 -4.47 10.17 -2.41
N ALA A 26 -3.68 9.70 -1.44
CA ALA A 26 -2.98 8.43 -1.50
C ALA A 26 -3.96 7.25 -1.64
N LEU A 27 -5.03 7.24 -0.84
CA LEU A 27 -6.07 6.20 -0.82
C LEU A 27 -7.05 6.30 -1.99
N SER A 28 -7.15 7.46 -2.65
CA SER A 28 -8.01 7.63 -3.84
C SER A 28 -7.37 7.15 -5.14
N LEU A 29 -6.07 6.85 -5.13
CA LEU A 29 -5.37 6.31 -6.31
C LEU A 29 -5.86 4.90 -6.61
N LYS A 30 -5.88 4.53 -7.88
CA LYS A 30 -6.29 3.18 -8.32
C LYS A 30 -5.30 2.68 -9.35
N ALA A 31 -5.04 1.38 -9.36
CA ALA A 31 -4.17 0.77 -10.36
C ALA A 31 -4.66 1.08 -11.78
N GLU A 32 -5.98 1.13 -11.98
CA GLU A 32 -6.62 1.49 -13.27
C GLU A 32 -6.29 2.90 -13.78
N ASP A 33 -5.89 3.83 -12.90
CA ASP A 33 -5.51 5.19 -13.28
C ASP A 33 -4.11 5.24 -13.95
N PHE A 34 -3.34 4.16 -13.83
CA PHE A 34 -1.97 4.05 -14.32
C PHE A 34 -1.86 3.01 -15.46
N GLU A 35 -1.27 3.40 -16.58
CA GLU A 35 -0.97 2.46 -17.67
C GLU A 35 0.03 1.39 -17.20
N HIS A 36 -0.27 0.13 -17.51
CA HIS A 36 0.56 -1.04 -17.14
C HIS A 36 0.73 -1.27 -15.63
N CYS A 37 -0.21 -0.82 -14.79
CA CYS A 37 -0.16 -1.08 -13.35
C CYS A 37 -1.07 -2.26 -12.96
N ASP A 38 -0.47 -3.36 -12.51
CA ASP A 38 -1.18 -4.55 -12.03
C ASP A 38 -1.69 -4.39 -10.59
N ALA A 39 -0.97 -3.66 -9.75
CA ALA A 39 -1.34 -3.45 -8.36
C ALA A 39 -0.73 -2.17 -7.78
N LEU A 40 -1.42 -1.59 -6.80
CA LEU A 40 -0.87 -0.51 -5.98
C LEU A 40 -0.60 -1.02 -4.56
N PHE A 41 0.51 -0.57 -3.98
CA PHE A 41 0.87 -0.81 -2.59
C PHE A 41 1.04 0.53 -1.89
N VAL A 42 0.60 0.61 -0.64
CA VAL A 42 0.77 1.76 0.24
C VAL A 42 1.73 1.40 1.34
N GLU A 43 2.73 2.24 1.57
CA GLU A 43 3.53 2.19 2.79
C GLU A 43 3.29 3.46 3.60
N ILE A 44 2.93 3.29 4.86
CA ILE A 44 2.76 4.36 5.84
C ILE A 44 4.05 4.46 6.64
N TRP A 45 4.63 5.66 6.66
CA TRP A 45 5.82 6.00 7.41
C TRP A 45 5.50 7.08 8.43
N GLU A 46 5.91 6.89 9.68
CA GLU A 46 5.78 7.87 10.74
C GLU A 46 7.12 8.01 11.47
N ASP A 47 7.55 9.26 11.68
CA ASP A 47 8.80 9.58 12.40
C ASP A 47 10.08 8.93 11.81
N GLY A 48 10.05 8.64 10.50
CA GLY A 48 11.17 8.02 9.80
C GLY A 48 11.23 6.49 9.90
N ALA A 49 10.22 5.87 10.49
CA ALA A 49 10.03 4.42 10.49
C ALA A 49 8.76 4.05 9.70
N LYS A 50 8.84 2.95 8.94
CA LYS A 50 7.66 2.34 8.35
C LYS A 50 6.80 1.78 9.47
N THR A 51 5.54 2.21 9.53
CA THR A 51 4.58 1.78 10.54
C THR A 51 3.61 0.75 10.02
N ASP A 52 3.29 0.80 8.73
CA ASP A 52 2.23 -0.01 8.14
C ASP A 52 2.44 -0.13 6.63
N ASP A 53 1.96 -1.20 6.02
CA ASP A 53 1.82 -1.32 4.57
C ASP A 53 0.73 -2.29 4.16
N PHE A 54 0.03 -1.94 3.08
CA PHE A 54 -1.03 -2.78 2.54
C PHE A 54 -1.18 -2.59 1.04
N ARG A 55 -1.79 -3.58 0.39
CA ARG A 55 -2.16 -3.47 -1.02
C ARG A 55 -3.41 -2.62 -1.15
N LEU A 56 -3.36 -1.63 -2.04
CA LEU A 56 -4.48 -0.76 -2.33
C LEU A 56 -5.39 -1.48 -3.34
N VAL A 57 -6.29 -2.31 -2.82
CA VAL A 57 -7.31 -3.04 -3.58
C VAL A 57 -8.53 -2.15 -3.72
N GLU A 58 -9.08 -2.01 -4.93
CA GLU A 58 -10.37 -1.34 -5.09
C GLU A 58 -11.39 -2.09 -4.23
N SER A 59 -11.97 -1.38 -3.26
CA SER A 59 -12.91 -1.96 -2.32
C SER A 59 -14.13 -2.51 -3.05
N SER A 60 -14.07 -3.78 -3.41
CA SER A 60 -15.23 -4.62 -3.60
C SER A 60 -15.26 -5.54 -2.38
N GLU A 61 -15.82 -5.01 -1.29
CA GLU A 61 -16.41 -5.72 -0.14
C GLU A 61 -15.67 -6.97 0.39
N ASP A 62 -15.23 -6.91 1.66
CA ASP A 62 -14.53 -7.98 2.41
C ASP A 62 -13.10 -8.25 1.88
N GLU A 63 -12.06 -8.39 2.68
CA GLU A 63 -11.91 -9.37 3.75
C GLU A 63 -11.06 -8.81 4.91
N GLU A 64 -11.51 -9.12 6.12
CA GLU A 64 -10.69 -9.13 7.33
C GLU A 64 -9.47 -10.05 7.08
N ASP A 65 -8.27 -9.49 6.90
CA ASP A 65 -7.02 -10.22 7.08
C ASP A 65 -6.21 -9.48 8.16
N ASP A 66 -6.67 -9.69 9.39
CA ASP A 66 -5.93 -9.42 10.61
C ASP A 66 -4.78 -10.44 10.67
N GLU A 67 -3.57 -9.95 10.46
CA GLU A 67 -2.35 -10.75 10.55
C GLU A 67 -2.15 -11.22 12.00
N GLU A 68 -2.32 -12.52 12.29
CA GLU A 68 -1.65 -13.13 13.44
C GLU A 68 -0.49 -14.03 12.98
N GLU A 69 0.70 -13.44 12.97
CA GLU A 69 1.99 -14.11 12.91
C GLU A 69 2.22 -15.05 14.13
N THR A 70 2.55 -16.30 13.83
CA THR A 70 3.55 -17.21 14.44
C THR A 70 3.73 -17.28 15.97
N SER A 71 3.63 -18.49 16.53
CA SER A 71 4.37 -19.09 17.68
C SER A 71 3.65 -20.41 18.06
N GLU A 72 4.20 -21.56 18.43
CA GLU A 72 5.51 -21.99 18.88
C GLU A 72 5.53 -23.54 18.84
N GLU A 73 6.70 -24.09 18.55
CA GLU A 73 7.25 -25.43 18.82
C GLU A 73 6.51 -26.40 19.77
N LYS A 74 6.26 -27.65 19.33
CA LYS A 74 6.46 -28.86 20.15
C LYS A 74 6.60 -30.17 19.37
#